data_AF-A0A1M5VYW6-F1
#
_entry.id   AF-A0A1M5VYW6-F1
#
_cell.length_a   1.000
_cell.length_b   1.000
_cell.length_c   1.000
_cell.angle_alpha   90.00
_cell.angle_beta   90.00
_cell.angle_gamma   90.00
#
_symmetry.space_group_name_H-M   'P 1'
#
loop_
_entity.id
_entity.type
_entity.pdbx_description
1 polymer ?
#
loop_
_entity_poly.entity_id
_entity_poly.type
_entity_poly.pdbx_seq_one_letter_code
_entity_poly.pdbx_strand_id
1 'polypeptide(L)'
;MRIVFSGFLALSLLFANPAVSQQKKGKQADVNYTQYVDPFIGSAGHGHVFVGANVPFGAVQLGPVNIFEGWDWCSGYNYASNTVLGFTHTHLSGTGIGDLNDILVLPVSGKVGLTKGTKEDMVNGYGSYFSHKNEVVKPGYYSVLLDK
;
A
#
# COMPACT_ATOMS: atom_id res chain seq x y z
N MET A 1 79.95 0.62 38.12
CA MET A 1 78.75 -0.09 37.62
C MET A 1 77.61 0.94 37.61
N ARG A 2 77.27 1.61 36.48
CA ARG A 2 76.27 1.20 35.45
C ARG A 2 74.96 0.72 36.13
N ILE A 3 73.77 1.35 36.06
CA ILE A 3 72.90 1.78 34.93
C ILE A 3 71.70 2.58 35.53
N VAL A 4 71.40 3.85 35.16
CA VAL A 4 70.28 4.42 34.34
C VAL A 4 68.84 3.91 34.59
N PHE A 5 67.87 4.84 34.79
CA PHE A 5 66.47 4.93 34.26
C PHE A 5 65.69 5.97 35.11
N SER A 6 65.40 7.22 34.70
CA SER A 6 64.50 7.77 33.66
C SER A 6 62.99 7.56 33.89
N GLY A 7 62.24 8.67 34.01
CA GLY A 7 60.77 8.78 33.86
C GLY A 7 60.01 8.79 35.20
N PHE A 8 58.99 9.61 35.45
CA PHE A 8 58.03 10.28 34.57
C PHE A 8 57.54 11.60 35.19
N LEU A 9 57.55 12.67 34.39
CA LEU A 9 56.87 13.93 34.67
C LEU A 9 55.40 13.75 34.28
N ALA A 10 54.49 13.62 35.24
CA ALA A 10 53.06 13.51 34.97
C ALA A 10 52.50 14.89 34.59
N LEU A 11 52.45 15.16 33.28
CA LEU A 11 51.81 16.32 32.69
C LEU A 11 50.29 16.19 32.84
N SER A 12 49.70 16.93 33.78
CA SER A 12 48.25 17.04 33.95
C SER A 12 47.62 17.77 32.76
N LEU A 13 47.21 17.01 31.75
CA LEU A 13 46.36 17.47 30.65
C LEU A 13 44.98 17.85 31.21
N LEU A 14 44.76 19.15 31.37
CA LEU A 14 43.44 19.77 31.50
C LEU A 14 42.66 19.49 30.21
N PHE A 15 41.89 18.40 30.17
CA PHE A 15 40.87 18.19 29.16
C PHE A 15 39.75 19.19 29.42
N ALA A 16 39.80 20.33 28.72
CA ALA A 16 38.66 21.22 28.58
C ALA A 16 37.54 20.45 27.90
N ASN A 17 36.53 20.07 28.67
CA ASN A 17 35.31 19.45 28.19
C ASN A 17 34.55 20.51 27.37
N PRO A 18 34.43 20.42 26.03
CA PRO A 18 33.48 21.27 25.35
C PRO A 18 32.12 20.77 25.82
N ALA A 19 31.43 21.58 26.63
CA ALA A 19 30.02 21.38 26.88
C ALA A 19 29.31 21.48 25.53
N VAL A 20 29.17 20.33 24.86
CA VAL A 20 28.33 20.18 23.69
C VAL A 20 26.92 20.47 24.19
N SER A 21 26.48 21.71 23.94
CA SER A 21 25.10 22.11 24.09
C SER A 21 24.26 21.17 23.23
N GLN A 22 23.67 20.14 23.85
CA GLN A 22 22.62 19.37 23.22
C GLN A 22 21.43 20.32 23.05
N GLN A 23 21.35 20.97 21.89
CA GLN A 23 20.09 21.55 21.45
C GLN A 23 19.05 20.43 21.49
N LYS A 24 18.11 20.52 22.42
CA LYS A 24 16.86 19.75 22.36
C LYS A 24 16.23 20.10 21.00
N LYS A 25 16.39 19.22 20.00
CA LYS A 25 15.57 19.24 18.79
C LYS A 25 14.12 19.20 19.30
N GLY A 26 13.42 20.32 19.20
CA GLY A 26 11.99 20.36 19.47
C GLY A 26 11.32 19.24 18.70
N LYS A 27 10.42 18.51 19.34
CA LYS A 27 9.66 17.42 18.72
C LYS A 27 8.86 18.06 17.57
N GLN A 28 9.40 18.00 16.36
CA GLN A 28 8.70 18.48 15.17
C GLN A 28 7.42 17.66 15.08
N ALA A 29 6.27 18.34 15.07
CA ALA A 29 5.00 17.67 14.91
C ALA A 29 5.08 16.85 13.61
N ASP A 30 4.89 15.54 13.73
CA ASP A 30 4.89 14.62 12.60
C ASP A 30 3.60 14.90 11.81
N VAL A 31 3.72 15.70 10.74
CA VAL A 31 2.57 16.08 9.92
C VAL A 31 2.27 14.92 8.98
N ASN A 32 1.17 14.22 9.24
CA ASN A 32 0.72 13.13 8.37
C ASN A 32 0.08 13.68 7.08
N TYR A 33 0.86 13.90 6.03
CA TYR A 33 0.32 14.40 4.76
C TYR A 33 -0.61 13.40 4.04
N THR A 34 -0.47 12.09 4.30
CA THR A 34 -1.29 11.07 3.63
C THR A 34 -2.77 11.16 3.99
N GLN A 35 -3.11 11.84 5.09
CA GLN A 35 -4.50 12.07 5.51
C GLN A 35 -5.32 12.91 4.52
N TYR A 36 -4.66 13.67 3.63
CA TYR A 36 -5.32 14.51 2.63
C TYR A 36 -5.61 13.79 1.32
N VAL A 37 -5.13 12.56 1.16
CA VAL A 37 -5.31 11.78 -0.07
C VAL A 37 -6.56 10.94 0.07
N ASP A 38 -7.50 11.10 -0.87
CA ASP A 38 -8.64 10.21 -1.05
C ASP A 38 -8.45 9.41 -2.36
N PRO A 39 -8.03 8.13 -2.29
CA PRO A 39 -7.81 7.30 -3.47
C PRO A 39 -9.09 6.96 -4.25
N PHE A 40 -10.28 7.19 -3.70
CA PHE A 40 -11.53 6.93 -4.42
C PHE A 40 -11.87 8.03 -5.45
N ILE A 41 -11.26 9.21 -5.36
CA ILE A 41 -11.51 10.29 -6.32
C ILE A 41 -11.09 9.83 -7.72
N GLY A 42 -12.07 9.73 -8.63
CA GLY A 42 -11.87 9.25 -9.99
C GLY A 42 -12.01 7.74 -10.18
N SER A 43 -12.38 6.99 -9.13
CA SER A 43 -12.60 5.54 -9.21
C SER A 43 -14.01 5.14 -9.66
N ALA A 44 -14.93 6.09 -9.76
CA ALA A 44 -16.27 5.89 -10.32
C ALA A 44 -16.36 6.51 -11.72
N GLY A 45 -17.29 6.02 -12.54
CA GLY A 45 -17.52 6.54 -13.90
C GLY A 45 -16.23 6.58 -14.73
N HIS A 46 -15.98 7.70 -15.40
CA HIS A 46 -14.97 7.80 -16.47
C HIS A 46 -13.54 8.15 -16.01
N GLY A 47 -13.26 8.16 -14.70
CA GLY A 47 -11.93 8.54 -14.21
C GLY A 47 -10.88 7.43 -14.38
N HIS A 48 -11.32 6.18 -14.22
CA HIS A 48 -10.51 4.96 -14.40
C HIS A 48 -9.23 4.95 -13.56
N VAL A 49 -9.21 5.59 -12.40
CA VAL A 49 -8.03 5.52 -11.53
C VAL A 49 -7.91 4.12 -10.94
N PHE A 50 -6.68 3.72 -10.67
CA PHE A 50 -6.42 2.52 -9.88
C PHE A 50 -6.77 2.77 -8.40
N VAL A 51 -7.38 1.75 -7.78
CA VAL A 51 -7.62 1.69 -6.34
C VAL A 51 -6.89 0.47 -5.80
N GLY A 52 -6.03 0.66 -4.80
CA GLY A 52 -5.26 -0.42 -4.19
C GLY A 52 -4.03 0.09 -3.45
N ALA A 53 -3.17 -0.83 -3.03
CA ALA A 53 -1.92 -0.53 -2.36
C ALA A 53 -0.80 -0.30 -3.37
N ASN A 54 -0.20 0.89 -3.35
CA ASN A 54 1.02 1.20 -4.09
C ASN A 54 1.94 2.15 -3.31
N VAL A 55 3.21 2.16 -3.70
CA VAL A 55 4.16 3.20 -3.34
C VAL A 55 4.33 4.18 -4.51
N PRO A 56 4.80 5.41 -4.29
CA PRO A 56 5.07 6.35 -5.37
C PRO A 56 5.98 5.72 -6.43
N PHE A 57 5.51 5.70 -7.69
CA PHE A 57 6.21 5.11 -8.84
C PHE A 57 6.52 3.61 -8.71
N GLY A 58 5.80 2.89 -7.84
CA GLY A 58 5.93 1.44 -7.70
C GLY A 58 5.49 0.72 -8.97
N ALA A 59 6.28 -0.27 -9.39
CA ALA A 59 5.97 -1.11 -10.55
C ALA A 59 4.91 -2.19 -10.26
N VAL A 60 4.61 -2.42 -8.98
CA VAL A 60 3.55 -3.32 -8.51
C VAL A 60 2.43 -2.45 -7.96
N GLN A 61 1.24 -2.61 -8.52
CA GLN A 61 0.01 -1.98 -8.05
C GLN A 61 -0.90 -3.11 -7.56
N LEU A 62 -0.93 -3.38 -6.26
CA LEU A 62 -1.72 -4.50 -5.74
C LEU A 62 -3.12 -4.00 -5.37
N GLY A 63 -4.15 -4.46 -6.08
CA GLY A 63 -5.52 -3.97 -5.85
C GLY A 63 -6.61 -4.96 -6.24
N PRO A 64 -7.86 -4.71 -5.79
CA PRO A 64 -9.02 -5.50 -6.16
C PRO A 64 -9.31 -5.43 -7.66
N VAL A 65 -9.88 -6.50 -8.19
CA VAL A 65 -10.47 -6.52 -9.53
C VAL A 65 -11.95 -6.86 -9.42
N ASN A 66 -12.81 -6.03 -9.99
CA ASN A 66 -14.24 -6.29 -10.08
C ASN A 66 -14.57 -7.16 -11.30
N ILE A 67 -15.83 -7.57 -11.42
CA ILE A 67 -16.34 -8.01 -12.72
C ILE A 67 -16.28 -6.84 -13.70
N PHE A 68 -15.78 -7.12 -14.91
CA PHE A 68 -15.76 -6.15 -15.99
C PHE A 68 -17.19 -5.91 -16.50
N GLU A 69 -17.68 -4.69 -16.33
CA GLU A 69 -19.03 -4.28 -16.75
C GLU A 69 -19.03 -3.30 -17.93
N GLY A 70 -17.85 -2.96 -18.45
CA GLY A 70 -17.71 -2.09 -19.62
C GLY A 70 -16.47 -1.20 -19.55
N TRP A 71 -16.46 -0.20 -20.43
CA TRP A 71 -15.33 0.72 -20.59
C TRP A 71 -14.89 1.40 -19.28
N ASP A 72 -15.83 1.69 -18.38
CA ASP A 72 -15.53 2.35 -17.11
C ASP A 72 -14.72 1.48 -16.11
N TRP A 73 -14.49 0.19 -16.42
CA TRP A 73 -13.72 -0.76 -15.61
C TRP A 73 -12.29 -0.95 -16.12
N CYS A 74 -11.75 -0.02 -16.92
CA CYS A 74 -10.41 -0.14 -17.52
C CYS A 74 -9.29 -0.39 -16.49
N SER A 75 -9.37 0.18 -15.29
CA SER A 75 -8.36 -0.01 -14.24
C SER A 75 -8.52 -1.32 -13.46
N GLY A 76 -9.54 -2.12 -13.77
CA GLY A 76 -9.92 -3.31 -13.00
C GLY A 76 -10.85 -3.02 -11.82
N TYR A 77 -11.00 -1.76 -11.40
CA TYR A 77 -11.89 -1.36 -10.31
C TYR A 77 -12.79 -0.20 -10.73
N ASN A 78 -14.07 -0.27 -10.38
CA ASN A 78 -15.00 0.86 -10.43
C ASN A 78 -15.82 0.90 -9.15
N TYR A 79 -15.90 2.07 -8.50
CA TYR A 79 -16.62 2.26 -7.24
C TYR A 79 -18.13 1.96 -7.33
N ALA A 80 -18.72 1.89 -8.53
CA ALA A 80 -20.11 1.45 -8.67
C ALA A 80 -20.29 -0.07 -8.48
N SER A 81 -19.20 -0.84 -8.48
CA SER A 81 -19.24 -2.30 -8.37
C SER A 81 -19.20 -2.77 -6.91
N ASN A 82 -19.89 -3.87 -6.66
CA ASN A 82 -19.92 -4.57 -5.38
C ASN A 82 -19.34 -5.99 -5.47
N THR A 83 -18.48 -6.22 -6.45
CA THR A 83 -17.88 -7.53 -6.75
C THR A 83 -16.36 -7.50 -6.64
N VAL A 84 -15.73 -8.55 -6.12
CA VAL A 84 -14.28 -8.74 -6.14
C VAL A 84 -13.98 -10.13 -6.66
N LEU A 85 -13.30 -10.24 -7.80
CA LEU A 85 -12.78 -11.48 -8.35
C LEU A 85 -11.49 -11.94 -7.65
N GLY A 86 -10.76 -11.00 -7.07
CA GLY A 86 -9.51 -11.21 -6.35
C GLY A 86 -8.64 -9.96 -6.41
N PHE A 87 -7.35 -10.14 -6.16
CA PHE A 87 -6.37 -9.08 -6.11
C PHE A 87 -5.27 -9.32 -7.14
N THR A 88 -5.10 -8.41 -8.10
CA THR A 88 -4.04 -8.47 -9.11
C THR A 88 -2.90 -7.54 -8.76
N HIS A 89 -1.75 -7.71 -9.41
CA HIS A 89 -0.49 -7.06 -9.04
C HIS A 89 -0.03 -5.98 -10.02
N THR A 90 -0.71 -5.85 -11.15
CA THR A 90 -0.40 -4.88 -12.22
C THR A 90 -1.67 -4.18 -12.67
N HIS A 91 -1.68 -2.85 -12.69
CA HIS A 91 -2.84 -2.05 -13.12
C HIS A 91 -2.41 -0.79 -13.85
N LEU A 92 -3.23 -0.36 -14.79
CA LEU A 92 -3.14 0.96 -15.40
C LEU A 92 -4.08 1.93 -14.68
N SER A 93 -3.64 3.18 -14.50
CA SER A 93 -4.41 4.22 -13.80
C SER A 93 -4.71 5.37 -14.75
N GLY A 94 -5.98 5.62 -15.03
CA GLY A 94 -6.48 6.73 -15.85
C GLY A 94 -6.43 6.48 -17.36
N THR A 95 -6.36 5.22 -17.81
CA THR A 95 -6.31 4.88 -19.24
C THR A 95 -7.71 4.76 -19.85
N GLY A 96 -7.81 5.01 -21.15
CA GLY A 96 -9.03 4.82 -21.93
C GLY A 96 -9.18 3.42 -22.53
N ILE A 97 -8.23 2.51 -22.28
CA ILE A 97 -8.24 1.11 -22.69
C ILE A 97 -7.68 0.29 -21.53
N GLY A 98 -8.32 -0.84 -21.24
CA GLY A 98 -7.90 -1.78 -20.20
C GLY A 98 -6.82 -2.73 -20.70
N ASP A 99 -5.85 -3.01 -19.85
CA ASP A 99 -4.79 -4.02 -20.00
C ASP A 99 -4.25 -4.36 -18.59
N LEU A 100 -3.19 -5.15 -18.49
CA LEU A 100 -2.64 -5.66 -17.22
C LEU A 100 -3.67 -6.52 -16.46
N ASN A 101 -3.87 -6.29 -15.16
CA ASN A 101 -4.62 -7.16 -14.26
C ASN A 101 -4.00 -8.57 -14.16
N ASP A 102 -2.68 -8.63 -14.04
CA ASP A 102 -1.93 -9.88 -13.99
C ASP A 102 -1.81 -10.42 -12.56
N ILE A 103 -1.66 -11.75 -12.45
CA ILE A 103 -1.43 -12.49 -11.21
C ILE A 103 -2.57 -12.26 -10.21
N LEU A 104 -3.70 -12.92 -10.46
CA LEU A 104 -4.87 -12.89 -9.59
C LEU A 104 -4.65 -13.79 -8.36
N VAL A 105 -4.76 -13.20 -7.17
CA VAL A 105 -4.79 -13.93 -5.90
C VAL A 105 -6.14 -13.70 -5.23
N LEU A 106 -6.85 -14.78 -4.93
CA LEU A 106 -8.12 -14.73 -4.20
C LEU A 106 -7.98 -15.56 -2.92
N PRO A 107 -8.11 -14.98 -1.72
CA PRO A 107 -8.29 -15.76 -0.52
C PRO A 107 -9.65 -16.48 -0.58
N VAL A 108 -9.66 -17.79 -0.33
CA VAL A 108 -10.87 -18.61 -0.40
C VAL A 108 -11.06 -19.40 0.87
N SER A 109 -12.32 -19.55 1.28
CA SER A 109 -12.75 -20.45 2.34
C SER A 109 -13.66 -21.54 1.76
N GLY A 110 -13.57 -22.77 2.28
CA GLY A 110 -14.44 -23.86 1.84
C GLY A 110 -14.19 -24.35 0.41
N LYS A 111 -15.28 -24.61 -0.35
CA LYS A 111 -15.21 -25.19 -1.70
C LYS A 111 -14.77 -24.12 -2.71
N VAL A 112 -13.69 -24.42 -3.42
CA VAL A 112 -13.14 -23.53 -4.45
C VAL A 112 -13.89 -23.71 -5.77
N GLY A 113 -14.53 -22.64 -6.25
CA GLY A 113 -15.03 -22.56 -7.63
C GLY A 113 -13.88 -22.30 -8.59
N LEU A 114 -13.73 -23.10 -9.64
CA LEU A 114 -12.62 -22.95 -10.61
C LEU A 114 -13.02 -22.12 -11.84
N THR A 115 -14.29 -21.77 -11.94
CA THR A 115 -14.84 -20.89 -12.98
C THR A 115 -15.04 -19.49 -12.41
N LYS A 116 -14.85 -18.47 -13.25
CA LYS A 116 -15.12 -17.08 -12.88
C LYS A 116 -16.59 -16.92 -12.49
N GLY A 117 -16.86 -16.27 -11.35
CA GLY A 117 -18.22 -15.88 -10.95
C GLY A 117 -18.80 -14.81 -11.87
N THR A 118 -20.12 -14.71 -11.91
CA THR A 118 -20.83 -13.61 -12.57
C THR A 118 -21.35 -12.62 -11.55
N LYS A 119 -21.85 -11.47 -12.01
CA LYS A 119 -22.42 -10.46 -11.11
C LYS A 119 -23.65 -11.00 -10.37
N GLU A 120 -24.38 -11.90 -11.01
CA GLU A 120 -25.58 -12.55 -10.49
C GLU A 120 -25.27 -13.82 -9.68
N ASP A 121 -24.11 -14.45 -9.90
CA ASP A 121 -23.72 -15.70 -9.26
C ASP A 121 -22.21 -15.76 -8.94
N MET A 122 -21.87 -15.26 -7.75
CA MET A 122 -20.54 -15.46 -7.14
C MET A 122 -20.46 -16.72 -6.28
N VAL A 123 -21.58 -17.39 -6.02
CA VAL A 123 -21.63 -18.57 -5.13
C VAL A 123 -20.97 -19.75 -5.83
N ASN A 124 -21.30 -19.98 -7.09
CA ASN A 124 -20.82 -21.13 -7.86
C ASN A 124 -19.47 -20.90 -8.57
N GLY A 125 -19.00 -19.65 -8.63
CA GLY A 125 -17.68 -19.30 -9.17
C GLY A 125 -16.64 -18.89 -8.11
N TYR A 126 -15.45 -18.53 -8.57
CA TYR A 126 -14.50 -17.74 -7.78
C TYR A 126 -14.91 -16.26 -7.80
N GLY A 127 -14.56 -15.58 -6.72
CA GLY A 127 -14.95 -14.20 -6.44
C GLY A 127 -15.88 -14.12 -5.24
N SER A 128 -16.19 -12.90 -4.86
CA SER A 128 -17.06 -12.59 -3.73
C SER A 128 -17.78 -11.26 -3.96
N TYR A 129 -18.90 -11.08 -3.28
CA TYR A 129 -19.46 -9.75 -3.09
C TYR A 129 -18.71 -9.02 -1.97
N PHE A 130 -18.84 -7.71 -1.95
CA PHE A 130 -18.41 -6.89 -0.83
C PHE A 130 -19.29 -5.65 -0.69
N SER A 131 -19.12 -4.94 0.42
CA SER A 131 -19.70 -3.62 0.63
C SER A 131 -18.61 -2.58 0.87
N HIS A 132 -18.73 -1.39 0.25
CA HIS A 132 -17.85 -0.25 0.54
C HIS A 132 -17.86 0.16 2.02
N LYS A 133 -18.89 -0.22 2.80
CA LYS A 133 -18.91 -0.02 4.26
C LYS A 133 -17.79 -0.78 4.98
N ASN A 134 -17.33 -1.88 4.39
CA ASN A 134 -16.26 -2.73 4.91
C ASN A 134 -14.98 -2.63 4.05
N GLU A 135 -14.87 -1.59 3.23
CA GLU A 135 -13.71 -1.31 2.40
C GLU A 135 -12.92 -0.14 3.00
N VAL A 136 -11.60 -0.29 3.05
CA VAL A 136 -10.69 0.73 3.55
C VAL A 136 -9.57 0.91 2.54
N VAL A 137 -9.40 2.16 2.11
CA VAL A 137 -8.37 2.55 1.15
C VAL A 137 -7.60 3.76 1.67
N LYS A 138 -6.28 3.65 1.68
CA LYS A 138 -5.33 4.70 2.10
C LYS A 138 -4.09 4.62 1.21
N PRO A 139 -3.27 5.68 1.11
CA PRO A 139 -1.99 5.58 0.41
C PRO A 139 -1.16 4.39 0.93
N GLY A 140 -0.81 3.47 0.02
CA GLY A 140 -0.07 2.25 0.34
C GLY A 140 -0.85 1.13 1.02
N TYR A 141 -2.18 1.23 1.16
CA TYR A 141 -2.99 0.22 1.85
C TYR A 141 -4.39 0.06 1.26
N TYR A 142 -4.78 -1.19 1.07
CA TYR A 142 -6.13 -1.59 0.70
C TYR A 142 -6.57 -2.78 1.55
N SER A 143 -7.81 -2.76 2.03
CA SER A 143 -8.44 -3.92 2.64
C SER A 143 -9.94 -3.91 2.40
N VAL A 144 -10.52 -5.10 2.24
CA VAL A 144 -11.96 -5.28 2.14
C VAL A 144 -12.35 -6.58 2.82
N LEU A 145 -13.51 -6.59 3.47
CA LEU A 145 -14.13 -7.84 3.92
C LEU A 145 -14.89 -8.46 2.76
N LEU A 146 -14.53 -9.70 2.41
CA LEU A 146 -15.25 -10.51 1.42
C LEU A 146 -16.43 -11.20 2.10
N ASP A 147 -17.60 -11.20 1.45
CA ASP A 147 -18.83 -11.77 2.02
C ASP A 147 -18.86 -13.32 1.98
N LYS A 148 -17.85 -13.95 1.38
CA LYS A 148 -17.72 -15.41 1.12
C LYS A 148 -16.48 -15.96 1.81
#